data_AF-A0A968NDF9-F1
#
_entry.id   AF-A0A968NDF9-F1
#
_cell.length_a   1.000
_cell.length_b   1.000
_cell.length_c   1.000
_cell.angle_alpha   90.00
_cell.angle_beta   90.00
_cell.angle_gamma   90.00
#
_symmetry.space_group_name_H-M   'P 1'
#
loop_
_entity.id
_entity.type
_entity.pdbx_description
1 polymer ?
#
loop_
_entity_poly.entity_id
_entity_poly.type
_entity_poly.pdbx_seq_one_letter_code
_entity_poly.pdbx_strand_id
1 'polypeptide(L)'
;MNTERLQQHITILKQRPAANHALLDGLQAWLIQSSLADRYRINIVRLAAELGYPLPTVLGECLYAVLAGLLDLHWDIHCPMCNTIATEFQSLNEAPSLTHCSVCVMDFTADFAERVEVTFSLNTQIENEPSPTDFFNPLAAFHPQYGLDAWYEQSVAGEADMAVGSYRFFSPITGSYGDFTVAGVPTAEVQEFHITETATGMTPATITAQPGRVRLHYTNLAAPRSLLWVVRAADADTVLDHPPPILTGLQVSHHPVFRELFSDQVLSDRERLLISSVTTLFTDITGSTRMYELLGDAVAYNIVRDHFDILFRAIEDCGGRVLKTIGDAVMASFLNNEQAMRAIADFLTQIEAYNAQRNIPEQVWLKLGVHRGPAILVTLNDRLDYFGSSVNKAARIQGLARSGELACSAEVYADATFRQVLDTVRIGDTLRQEVNLKGLQGNHTIYRTRLLSPPDEIALGAGTSPIQRFLASLGLGAR
;
A
#
# COMPACT_ATOMS: atom_id res chain seq x y z
N MET A 1 -7.66 -30.36 3.18
CA MET A 1 -7.43 -29.91 1.78
C MET A 1 -7.82 -30.93 0.71
N ASN A 2 -8.56 -30.52 -0.32
CA ASN A 2 -8.82 -31.26 -1.56
C ASN A 2 -7.80 -30.86 -2.66
N THR A 3 -6.80 -31.71 -2.89
CA THR A 3 -5.69 -31.43 -3.81
C THR A 3 -6.07 -31.51 -5.29
N GLU A 4 -7.10 -32.28 -5.65
CA GLU A 4 -7.60 -32.36 -7.03
C GLU A 4 -8.27 -31.04 -7.44
N ARG A 5 -9.14 -30.49 -6.58
CA ARG A 5 -9.75 -29.18 -6.80
C ARG A 5 -8.70 -28.07 -6.86
N LEU A 6 -7.74 -28.07 -5.93
CA LEU A 6 -6.60 -27.14 -5.96
C LEU A 6 -5.90 -27.16 -7.33
N GLN A 7 -5.58 -28.34 -7.87
CA GLN A 7 -4.94 -28.48 -9.18
C GLN A 7 -5.81 -27.96 -10.33
N GLN A 8 -7.13 -28.19 -10.26
CA GLN A 8 -8.07 -27.69 -11.27
C GLN A 8 -8.06 -26.15 -11.32
N HIS A 9 -8.15 -25.49 -10.17
CA HIS A 9 -8.09 -24.02 -10.11
C HIS A 9 -6.75 -23.45 -10.57
N ILE A 10 -5.63 -24.07 -10.20
CA ILE A 10 -4.29 -23.67 -10.71
C ILE A 10 -4.21 -23.82 -12.23
N THR A 11 -4.82 -24.88 -12.79
CA THR A 11 -4.84 -25.09 -14.25
C THR A 11 -5.66 -24.00 -14.96
N ILE A 12 -6.79 -23.59 -14.38
CA ILE A 12 -7.61 -22.48 -14.89
C ILE A 12 -6.80 -21.17 -14.89
N LEU A 13 -6.11 -20.86 -13.79
CA LEU A 13 -5.28 -19.65 -13.68
C LEU A 13 -4.20 -19.60 -14.76
N LYS A 14 -3.55 -20.73 -15.04
CA LYS A 14 -2.51 -20.86 -16.07
C LYS A 14 -3.00 -20.69 -17.51
N GLN A 15 -4.32 -20.69 -17.77
CA GLN A 15 -4.85 -20.47 -19.12
C GLN A 15 -4.90 -18.99 -19.51
N ARG A 16 -4.65 -18.08 -18.57
CA ARG A 16 -4.66 -16.63 -18.85
C ARG A 16 -3.47 -16.21 -19.72
N PRO A 17 -3.65 -15.24 -20.66
CA PRO A 17 -2.59 -14.78 -21.58
C PRO A 17 -1.32 -14.22 -20.93
N ALA A 18 -1.36 -13.82 -19.66
CA ALA A 18 -0.24 -13.23 -18.92
C ALA A 18 -0.03 -13.90 -17.55
N ALA A 19 -0.45 -15.16 -17.39
CA ALA A 19 -0.25 -15.90 -16.15
C ALA A 19 1.25 -16.16 -15.90
N ASN A 20 1.72 -15.96 -14.68
CA ASN A 20 3.05 -16.37 -14.29
C ASN A 20 3.05 -17.84 -13.86
N HIS A 21 3.27 -18.74 -14.81
CA HIS A 21 3.20 -20.20 -14.58
C HIS A 21 4.14 -20.66 -13.46
N ALA A 22 5.37 -20.14 -13.41
CA ALA A 22 6.36 -20.52 -12.40
C ALA A 22 5.93 -20.08 -10.99
N LEU A 23 5.38 -18.87 -10.86
CA LEU A 23 4.82 -18.39 -9.60
C LEU A 23 3.62 -19.23 -9.17
N LEU A 24 2.71 -19.57 -10.10
CA LEU A 24 1.55 -20.42 -9.80
C LEU A 24 1.95 -21.84 -9.38
N ASP A 25 3.01 -22.40 -9.98
CA ASP A 25 3.61 -23.67 -9.53
C ASP A 25 4.20 -23.55 -8.12
N GLY A 26 4.91 -22.46 -7.83
CA GLY A 26 5.44 -22.16 -6.50
C GLY A 26 4.35 -21.99 -5.45
N LEU A 27 3.29 -21.22 -5.77
CA LEU A 27 2.12 -21.02 -4.92
C LEU A 27 1.42 -22.35 -4.63
N GLN A 28 1.24 -23.19 -5.65
CA GLN A 28 0.63 -24.52 -5.46
C GLN A 28 1.48 -25.38 -4.52
N ALA A 29 2.79 -25.46 -4.74
CA ALA A 29 3.69 -26.23 -3.90
C ALA A 29 3.68 -25.72 -2.45
N TRP A 30 3.70 -24.40 -2.28
CA TRP A 30 3.60 -23.74 -0.97
C TRP A 30 2.29 -24.10 -0.27
N LEU A 31 1.14 -23.94 -0.92
CA LEU A 31 -0.17 -24.31 -0.36
C LEU A 31 -0.21 -25.79 0.05
N ILE A 32 0.43 -26.69 -0.70
CA ILE A 32 0.46 -28.11 -0.33
C ILE A 32 1.30 -28.38 0.93
N GLN A 33 2.41 -27.65 1.09
CA GLN A 33 3.40 -27.90 2.15
C GLN A 33 3.14 -27.13 3.44
N SER A 34 2.47 -25.98 3.34
CA SER A 34 2.18 -25.09 4.47
C SER A 34 1.27 -25.74 5.52
N SER A 35 1.31 -25.22 6.75
CA SER A 35 0.38 -25.65 7.79
C SER A 35 -1.03 -25.10 7.53
N LEU A 36 -2.06 -25.64 8.20
CA LEU A 36 -3.40 -25.05 8.17
C LEU A 36 -3.38 -23.59 8.63
N ALA A 37 -2.58 -23.28 9.65
CA ALA A 37 -2.45 -21.93 10.22
C ALA A 37 -1.75 -20.94 9.26
N ASP A 38 -0.87 -21.41 8.37
CA ASP A 38 -0.27 -20.55 7.33
C ASP A 38 -1.24 -20.31 6.17
N ARG A 39 -2.11 -21.27 5.86
CA ARG A 39 -3.13 -21.15 4.79
C ARG A 39 -4.38 -20.40 5.22
N TYR A 40 -4.61 -20.32 6.52
CA TYR A 40 -5.61 -19.46 7.11
C TYR A 40 -4.98 -18.06 7.27
N ARG A 41 -5.46 -17.08 6.50
CA ARG A 41 -4.92 -15.70 6.47
C ARG A 41 -3.45 -15.63 6.07
N ILE A 42 -3.22 -16.03 4.83
CA ILE A 42 -1.95 -15.93 4.14
C ILE A 42 -1.47 -14.47 4.14
N ASN A 43 -0.34 -14.21 4.80
CA ASN A 43 0.38 -12.96 4.67
C ASN A 43 1.12 -12.93 3.32
N ILE A 44 0.61 -12.16 2.37
CA ILE A 44 1.17 -12.07 1.02
C ILE A 44 2.57 -11.46 1.00
N VAL A 45 2.91 -10.58 1.94
CA VAL A 45 4.25 -9.99 2.01
C VAL A 45 5.29 -11.06 2.37
N ARG A 46 4.96 -11.91 3.35
CA ARG A 46 5.77 -13.07 3.71
C ARG A 46 5.83 -14.09 2.56
N LEU A 47 4.69 -14.43 1.98
CA LEU A 47 4.62 -15.36 0.84
C LEU A 47 5.49 -14.88 -0.33
N ALA A 48 5.47 -13.58 -0.64
CA ALA A 48 6.29 -13.02 -1.70
C ALA A 48 7.79 -13.16 -1.44
N ALA A 49 8.22 -12.96 -0.19
CA ALA A 49 9.60 -13.19 0.22
C ALA A 49 10.00 -14.67 0.13
N GLU A 50 9.14 -15.58 0.57
CA GLU A 50 9.38 -17.04 0.53
C GLU A 50 9.42 -17.59 -0.91
N LEU A 51 8.56 -17.08 -1.80
CA LEU A 51 8.56 -17.46 -3.21
C LEU A 51 9.63 -16.74 -4.04
N GLY A 52 10.24 -15.67 -3.51
CA GLY A 52 11.29 -14.91 -4.20
C GLY A 52 10.78 -14.02 -5.34
N TYR A 53 9.54 -13.52 -5.26
CA TYR A 53 8.94 -12.64 -6.26
C TYR A 53 8.60 -11.25 -5.70
N PRO A 54 8.56 -10.19 -6.53
CA PRO A 54 8.09 -8.88 -6.09
C PRO A 54 6.66 -8.95 -5.57
N LEU A 55 6.38 -8.25 -4.46
CA LEU A 55 5.05 -8.22 -3.82
C LEU A 55 3.90 -7.90 -4.81
N PRO A 56 3.98 -6.86 -5.68
CA PRO A 56 2.92 -6.60 -6.64
C PRO A 56 2.64 -7.78 -7.59
N THR A 57 3.68 -8.51 -8.00
CA THR A 57 3.53 -9.67 -8.88
C THR A 57 2.75 -10.80 -8.18
N VAL A 58 3.10 -11.09 -6.93
CA VAL A 58 2.43 -12.13 -6.13
C VAL A 58 0.99 -11.73 -5.81
N LEU A 59 0.78 -10.48 -5.38
CA LEU A 59 -0.55 -9.94 -5.13
C LEU A 59 -1.44 -10.02 -6.38
N GLY A 60 -0.92 -9.69 -7.56
CA GLY A 60 -1.65 -9.82 -8.82
C GLY A 60 -2.16 -11.24 -9.07
N GLU A 61 -1.29 -12.25 -8.91
CA GLU A 61 -1.68 -13.65 -9.09
C GLU A 61 -2.67 -14.12 -8.00
N CYS A 62 -2.51 -13.67 -6.76
CA CYS A 62 -3.47 -13.94 -5.68
C CYS A 62 -4.84 -13.31 -5.95
N LEU A 63 -4.91 -12.11 -6.54
CA LEU A 63 -6.17 -11.48 -6.92
C LEU A 63 -6.88 -12.22 -8.06
N TYR A 64 -6.14 -12.73 -9.06
CA TYR A 64 -6.71 -13.63 -10.05
C TYR A 64 -7.16 -14.96 -9.43
N ALA A 65 -6.42 -15.48 -8.45
CA ALA A 65 -6.79 -16.67 -7.71
C ALA A 65 -8.10 -16.51 -6.93
N VAL A 66 -8.40 -15.31 -6.43
CA VAL A 66 -9.71 -15.00 -5.85
C VAL A 66 -10.82 -15.11 -6.89
N LEU A 67 -10.65 -14.47 -8.05
CA LEU A 67 -11.64 -14.56 -9.14
C LEU A 67 -11.83 -16.00 -9.64
N ALA A 68 -10.77 -16.80 -9.64
CA ALA A 68 -10.83 -18.21 -10.02
C ALA A 68 -11.45 -19.12 -8.95
N GLY A 69 -11.77 -18.61 -7.75
CA GLY A 69 -12.31 -19.39 -6.63
C GLY A 69 -11.26 -20.28 -5.93
N LEU A 70 -9.96 -20.00 -6.14
CA LEU A 70 -8.88 -20.68 -5.43
C LEU A 70 -8.69 -20.10 -4.03
N LEU A 71 -8.73 -18.77 -3.93
CA LEU A 71 -8.57 -18.03 -2.69
C LEU A 71 -9.83 -17.23 -2.35
N ASP A 72 -10.02 -16.95 -1.08
CA ASP A 72 -10.94 -15.91 -0.60
C ASP A 72 -10.11 -14.71 -0.13
N LEU A 73 -10.61 -13.50 -0.34
CA LEU A 73 -9.99 -12.24 0.11
C LEU A 73 -10.73 -11.72 1.34
N HIS A 74 -9.97 -11.32 2.36
CA HIS A 74 -10.51 -10.79 3.61
C HIS A 74 -9.92 -9.43 3.91
N TRP A 75 -10.74 -8.56 4.50
CA TRP A 75 -10.33 -7.27 5.03
C TRP A 75 -10.45 -7.29 6.54
N ASP A 76 -9.37 -6.94 7.22
CA ASP A 76 -9.22 -7.08 8.65
C ASP A 76 -8.86 -5.72 9.27
N ILE A 77 -9.72 -5.17 10.14
CA ILE A 77 -9.42 -3.97 10.93
C ILE A 77 -8.76 -4.37 12.24
N HIS A 78 -7.54 -3.92 12.44
CA HIS A 78 -6.75 -4.21 13.63
C HIS A 78 -6.87 -3.11 14.69
N CYS A 79 -7.04 -3.54 15.93
CA CYS A 79 -7.00 -2.65 17.09
C CYS A 79 -5.62 -1.99 17.22
N PRO A 80 -5.53 -0.65 17.37
CA PRO A 80 -4.25 0.03 17.48
C PRO A 80 -3.48 -0.28 18.77
N MET A 81 -4.16 -0.82 19.78
CA MET A 81 -3.57 -1.15 21.09
C MET A 81 -3.05 -2.58 21.17
N CYS A 82 -3.86 -3.57 20.80
CA CYS A 82 -3.49 -4.99 20.94
C CYS A 82 -3.26 -5.73 19.61
N ASN A 83 -3.43 -5.06 18.46
CA ASN A 83 -3.31 -5.62 17.11
C ASN A 83 -4.20 -6.83 16.79
N THR A 84 -5.13 -7.21 17.68
CA THR A 84 -6.18 -8.19 17.36
C THR A 84 -7.17 -7.60 16.36
N ILE A 85 -7.84 -8.48 15.63
CA ILE A 85 -8.85 -8.08 14.66
C ILE A 85 -10.11 -7.72 15.39
N ALA A 86 -10.44 -6.44 15.28
CA ALA A 86 -11.63 -5.87 15.86
C ALA A 86 -12.84 -6.07 14.93
N THR A 87 -12.64 -6.09 13.61
CA THR A 87 -13.69 -6.35 12.63
C THR A 87 -13.11 -6.96 11.37
N GLU A 88 -13.80 -7.95 10.82
CA GLU A 88 -13.49 -8.62 9.56
C GLU A 88 -14.68 -8.45 8.60
N PHE A 89 -14.41 -8.26 7.31
CA PHE A 89 -15.43 -8.13 6.28
C PHE A 89 -14.90 -8.58 4.92
N GLN A 90 -15.82 -8.95 4.02
CA GLN A 90 -15.47 -9.49 2.68
C GLN A 90 -15.50 -8.44 1.58
N SER A 91 -16.17 -7.31 1.83
CA SER A 91 -16.26 -6.22 0.87
C SER A 91 -15.99 -4.86 1.50
N LEU A 92 -15.25 -3.99 0.80
CA LEU A 92 -15.04 -2.60 1.23
C LEU A 92 -16.35 -1.83 1.48
N ASN A 93 -17.47 -2.25 0.88
CA ASN A 93 -18.76 -1.60 1.12
C ASN A 93 -19.25 -1.81 2.56
N GLU A 94 -18.77 -2.85 3.23
CA GLU A 94 -19.08 -3.19 4.63
C GLU A 94 -18.10 -2.54 5.61
N ALA A 95 -17.06 -1.86 5.11
CA ALA A 95 -15.98 -1.32 5.95
C ALA A 95 -16.51 -0.22 6.89
N PRO A 96 -16.43 -0.40 8.21
CA PRO A 96 -16.89 0.62 9.15
C PRO A 96 -15.83 1.70 9.39
N SER A 97 -16.24 2.97 9.45
CA SER A 97 -15.36 4.07 9.83
C SER A 97 -14.97 4.02 11.31
N LEU A 98 -15.90 3.58 12.17
CA LEU A 98 -15.71 3.43 13.62
C LEU A 98 -15.83 1.95 13.99
N THR A 99 -14.85 1.44 14.71
CA THR A 99 -14.74 0.02 15.07
C THR A 99 -14.59 -0.13 16.59
N HIS A 100 -15.14 -1.22 17.14
CA HIS A 100 -15.01 -1.58 18.55
C HIS A 100 -14.08 -2.80 18.71
N CYS A 101 -13.07 -2.72 19.57
CA CYS A 101 -12.25 -3.87 19.93
C CYS A 101 -12.82 -4.58 21.16
N SER A 102 -13.26 -5.83 21.02
CA SER A 102 -13.79 -6.64 22.13
C SER A 102 -12.74 -7.08 23.15
N VAL A 103 -11.46 -7.06 22.77
CA VAL A 103 -10.33 -7.42 23.64
C VAL A 103 -9.96 -6.25 24.54
N CYS A 104 -9.74 -5.07 23.96
CA CYS A 104 -9.39 -3.85 24.69
C CYS A 104 -10.61 -3.10 25.25
N VAL A 105 -11.82 -3.44 24.81
CA VAL A 105 -13.08 -2.78 25.18
C VAL A 105 -13.01 -1.27 24.89
N MET A 106 -12.68 -0.92 23.66
CA MET A 106 -12.54 0.48 23.23
C MET A 106 -12.98 0.70 21.79
N ASP A 107 -13.48 1.89 21.50
CA ASP A 107 -13.80 2.35 20.15
C ASP A 107 -12.62 3.12 19.55
N PHE A 108 -12.42 2.97 18.24
CA PHE A 108 -11.40 3.69 17.49
C PHE A 108 -11.79 3.86 16.02
N THR A 109 -11.21 4.84 15.37
CA THR A 109 -11.38 5.06 13.93
C THR A 109 -10.37 4.23 13.14
N ALA A 110 -10.83 3.53 12.11
CA ALA A 110 -9.97 2.71 11.28
C ALA A 110 -9.13 3.59 10.33
N ASP A 111 -7.83 3.27 10.25
CA ASP A 111 -6.90 3.86 9.28
C ASP A 111 -6.61 2.85 8.18
N PHE A 112 -7.00 3.16 6.94
CA PHE A 112 -6.87 2.30 5.79
C PHE A 112 -5.42 2.07 5.34
N ALA A 113 -4.51 2.98 5.69
CA ALA A 113 -3.11 2.88 5.34
C ALA A 113 -2.31 2.03 6.32
N GLU A 114 -2.77 1.91 7.57
CA GLU A 114 -1.98 1.33 8.67
C GLU A 114 -2.67 0.19 9.42
N ARG A 115 -4.01 0.18 9.46
CA ARG A 115 -4.80 -0.70 10.35
C ARG A 115 -5.80 -1.59 9.65
N VAL A 116 -5.97 -1.41 8.34
CA VAL A 116 -6.73 -2.34 7.51
C VAL A 116 -5.74 -3.27 6.81
N GLU A 117 -5.63 -4.51 7.30
CA GLU A 117 -4.88 -5.59 6.66
C GLU A 117 -5.77 -6.26 5.61
N VAL A 118 -5.17 -6.72 4.52
CA VAL A 118 -5.80 -7.61 3.55
C VAL A 118 -5.10 -8.95 3.58
N THR A 119 -5.87 -10.00 3.87
CA THR A 119 -5.38 -11.37 3.94
C THR A 119 -6.11 -12.25 2.94
N PHE A 120 -5.56 -13.43 2.68
CA PHE A 120 -6.18 -14.41 1.78
C PHE A 120 -6.32 -15.75 2.51
N SER A 121 -7.31 -16.56 2.17
CA SER A 121 -7.39 -17.95 2.61
C SER A 121 -7.63 -18.87 1.44
N LEU A 122 -7.35 -20.17 1.59
CA LEU A 122 -7.92 -21.15 0.66
C LEU A 122 -9.43 -21.05 0.68
N ASN A 123 -10.04 -21.14 -0.50
CA ASN A 123 -11.49 -21.16 -0.62
C ASN A 123 -12.07 -22.39 0.09
N THR A 124 -13.20 -22.21 0.78
CA THR A 124 -13.86 -23.28 1.57
C THR A 124 -14.27 -24.51 0.74
N GLN A 125 -14.41 -24.39 -0.58
CA GLN A 125 -14.66 -25.53 -1.47
C GLN A 125 -13.42 -26.43 -1.64
N ILE A 126 -12.23 -25.94 -1.29
CA ILE A 126 -10.94 -26.65 -1.35
C ILE A 126 -10.53 -27.12 0.04
N GLU A 127 -10.67 -26.27 1.06
CA GLU A 127 -10.36 -26.59 2.44
C GLU A 127 -11.38 -25.98 3.39
N ASN A 128 -12.17 -26.83 4.05
CA ASN A 128 -13.20 -26.42 5.02
C ASN A 128 -12.88 -26.98 6.40
N GLU A 129 -11.67 -26.67 6.87
CA GLU A 129 -11.26 -26.96 8.25
C GLU A 129 -11.57 -25.73 9.12
N PRO A 130 -11.98 -25.90 10.39
CA PRO A 130 -12.17 -24.78 11.31
C PRO A 130 -10.86 -24.01 11.50
N SER A 131 -10.96 -22.73 11.87
CA SER A 131 -9.79 -21.91 12.12
C SER A 131 -8.94 -22.56 13.23
N PRO A 132 -7.63 -22.76 13.02
CA PRO A 132 -6.75 -23.22 14.10
C PRO A 132 -6.60 -22.17 15.21
N THR A 133 -7.06 -20.93 14.99
CA THR A 133 -6.92 -19.78 15.89
C THR A 133 -8.27 -19.25 16.39
N ASP A 134 -9.19 -20.15 16.75
CA ASP A 134 -10.58 -19.84 17.18
C ASP A 134 -10.70 -18.86 18.35
N PHE A 135 -9.62 -18.49 19.03
CA PHE A 135 -9.71 -17.69 20.25
C PHE A 135 -9.41 -16.20 20.08
N PHE A 136 -8.41 -15.76 19.29
CA PHE A 136 -8.17 -14.32 19.06
C PHE A 136 -7.44 -14.12 17.74
N ASN A 137 -8.16 -13.77 16.69
CA ASN A 137 -7.65 -13.47 15.34
C ASN A 137 -6.55 -12.38 15.38
N PRO A 138 -5.27 -12.75 15.32
CA PRO A 138 -4.16 -11.79 15.36
C PRO A 138 -3.88 -11.22 13.96
N LEU A 139 -2.95 -10.26 13.82
CA LEU A 139 -2.34 -9.97 12.50
C LEU A 139 -1.82 -11.29 11.90
N ALA A 140 -2.00 -11.47 10.59
CA ALA A 140 -1.45 -12.64 9.90
C ALA A 140 0.05 -12.78 10.16
N ALA A 141 0.75 -11.65 10.30
CA ALA A 141 2.15 -11.57 10.71
C ALA A 141 2.54 -12.40 11.96
N PHE A 142 1.62 -12.67 12.90
CA PHE A 142 1.94 -13.39 14.14
C PHE A 142 1.86 -14.92 14.03
N HIS A 143 1.04 -15.49 13.13
CA HIS A 143 0.71 -16.92 13.03
C HIS A 143 0.88 -17.72 14.35
N PRO A 144 0.10 -17.40 15.41
CA PRO A 144 0.23 -18.11 16.68
C PRO A 144 -0.08 -19.58 16.48
N GLN A 145 0.82 -20.42 16.98
CA GLN A 145 0.65 -21.87 16.99
C GLN A 145 -0.37 -22.29 18.05
N TYR A 146 -0.53 -21.45 19.08
CA TYR A 146 -1.42 -21.71 20.20
C TYR A 146 -1.75 -20.41 20.95
N GLY A 147 -2.94 -20.34 21.56
CA GLY A 147 -3.43 -19.15 22.26
C GLY A 147 -4.32 -19.47 23.45
N LEU A 148 -4.24 -18.66 24.51
CA LEU A 148 -5.14 -18.66 25.67
C LEU A 148 -5.50 -17.21 26.04
N ASP A 149 -6.66 -16.99 26.68
CA ASP A 149 -6.99 -15.72 27.34
C ASP A 149 -7.45 -15.89 28.77
N ALA A 150 -7.12 -14.92 29.60
CA ALA A 150 -7.56 -14.89 30.99
C ALA A 150 -7.95 -13.48 31.39
N TRP A 151 -9.09 -13.35 32.07
CA TRP A 151 -9.39 -12.13 32.82
C TRP A 151 -8.48 -12.02 34.04
N TYR A 152 -8.43 -10.84 34.65
CA TYR A 152 -7.66 -10.62 35.86
C TYR A 152 -8.00 -11.65 36.95
N GLU A 153 -6.97 -12.21 37.58
CA GLU A 153 -7.03 -13.28 38.58
C GLU A 153 -7.59 -14.62 38.09
N GLN A 154 -7.80 -14.80 36.78
CA GLN A 154 -8.17 -16.09 36.22
C GLN A 154 -6.95 -16.94 35.84
N SER A 155 -7.13 -18.25 35.97
CA SER A 155 -6.24 -19.27 35.43
C SER A 155 -7.00 -20.11 34.40
N VAL A 156 -6.46 -20.22 33.20
CA VAL A 156 -6.99 -21.05 32.11
C VAL A 156 -5.95 -22.07 31.69
N ALA A 157 -6.38 -23.12 31.00
CA ALA A 157 -5.45 -24.12 30.47
C ALA A 157 -5.94 -24.68 29.14
N GLY A 158 -5.01 -25.16 28.34
CA GLY A 158 -5.30 -25.96 27.16
C GLY A 158 -4.05 -26.62 26.60
N GLU A 159 -4.24 -27.37 25.51
CA GLU A 159 -3.22 -28.23 24.94
C GLU A 159 -2.84 -27.84 23.52
N ALA A 160 -1.57 -28.04 23.19
CA ALA A 160 -1.02 -27.90 21.85
C ALA A 160 -0.04 -29.02 21.54
N ASP A 161 0.03 -29.43 20.27
CA ASP A 161 1.11 -30.28 19.76
C ASP A 161 2.28 -29.40 19.31
N MET A 162 3.44 -29.59 19.93
CA MET A 162 4.63 -28.76 19.68
C MET A 162 5.72 -29.56 18.97
N ALA A 163 6.11 -29.10 17.78
CA ALA A 163 7.26 -29.64 17.05
C ALA A 163 8.59 -29.09 17.58
N VAL A 164 9.71 -29.75 17.24
CA VAL A 164 11.06 -29.22 17.52
C VAL A 164 11.18 -27.79 17.03
N GLY A 165 11.75 -26.91 17.85
CA GLY A 165 12.01 -25.52 17.47
C GLY A 165 12.14 -24.59 18.67
N SER A 166 12.49 -23.35 18.34
CA SER A 166 12.46 -22.23 19.30
C SER A 166 11.16 -21.46 19.12
N TYR A 167 10.50 -21.17 20.24
CA TYR A 167 9.25 -20.45 20.33
C TYR A 167 9.34 -19.37 21.40
N ARG A 168 8.36 -18.47 21.41
CA ARG A 168 8.14 -17.49 22.47
C ARG A 168 6.66 -17.52 22.84
N PHE A 169 6.37 -17.48 24.13
CA PHE A 169 5.03 -17.14 24.59
C PHE A 169 4.99 -15.66 24.98
N PHE A 170 3.94 -14.94 24.62
CA PHE A 170 3.84 -13.52 24.92
C PHE A 170 2.39 -13.02 25.02
N SER A 171 2.23 -11.86 25.63
CA SER A 171 0.98 -11.10 25.65
C SER A 171 1.07 -9.87 24.74
N PRO A 172 0.25 -9.77 23.68
CA PRO A 172 0.15 -8.58 22.85
C PRO A 172 -0.51 -7.39 23.59
N ILE A 173 -1.11 -7.63 24.77
CA ILE A 173 -1.77 -6.57 25.55
C ILE A 173 -0.76 -5.86 26.47
N THR A 174 0.09 -6.64 27.14
CA THR A 174 1.04 -6.08 28.12
C THR A 174 2.46 -5.96 27.55
N GLY A 175 2.76 -6.64 26.44
CA GLY A 175 4.12 -6.80 25.91
C GLY A 175 4.98 -7.80 26.68
N SER A 176 4.44 -8.45 27.72
CA SER A 176 5.19 -9.45 28.50
C SER A 176 5.45 -10.70 27.68
N TYR A 177 6.65 -11.28 27.80
CA TYR A 177 7.01 -12.49 27.06
C TYR A 177 7.95 -13.41 27.84
N GLY A 178 8.12 -14.63 27.33
CA GLY A 178 9.13 -15.59 27.78
C GLY A 178 9.40 -16.64 26.70
N ASP A 179 10.55 -17.30 26.80
CA ASP A 179 11.04 -18.20 25.75
C ASP A 179 10.59 -19.65 25.97
N PHE A 180 10.28 -20.34 24.88
CA PHE A 180 9.86 -21.73 24.89
C PHE A 180 10.69 -22.55 23.91
N THR A 181 11.56 -23.42 24.44
CA THR A 181 12.38 -24.32 23.61
C THR A 181 11.77 -25.72 23.56
N VAL A 182 11.62 -26.28 22.36
CA VAL A 182 11.17 -27.66 22.16
C VAL A 182 12.28 -28.45 21.48
N ALA A 183 12.86 -29.42 22.18
CA ALA A 183 14.03 -30.16 21.72
C ALA A 183 14.11 -31.57 22.31
N GLY A 184 14.92 -32.44 21.70
CA GLY A 184 15.13 -33.81 22.17
C GLY A 184 14.24 -34.83 21.48
N VAL A 185 14.01 -35.96 22.15
CA VAL A 185 13.26 -37.11 21.60
C VAL A 185 11.76 -36.87 21.77
N PRO A 186 10.92 -37.12 20.74
CA PRO A 186 9.47 -36.98 20.86
C PRO A 186 8.89 -37.88 21.95
N THR A 187 7.93 -37.34 22.70
CA THR A 187 7.20 -38.05 23.76
C THR A 187 5.70 -38.13 23.45
N ALA A 188 5.08 -39.23 23.87
CA ALA A 188 3.63 -39.42 23.81
C ALA A 188 2.91 -38.89 25.06
N GLU A 189 3.65 -38.59 26.14
CA GLU A 189 3.10 -38.06 27.38
C GLU A 189 2.80 -36.56 27.26
N VAL A 190 1.71 -36.12 27.89
CA VAL A 190 1.35 -34.70 27.94
C VAL A 190 2.24 -34.00 28.98
N GLN A 191 2.97 -32.97 28.57
CA GLN A 191 3.89 -32.22 29.42
C GLN A 191 3.21 -30.94 29.93
N GLU A 192 3.12 -30.74 31.25
CA GLU A 192 2.40 -29.61 31.84
C GLU A 192 3.33 -28.46 32.27
N PHE A 193 2.98 -27.23 31.90
CA PHE A 193 3.71 -26.01 32.25
C PHE A 193 2.77 -24.95 32.80
N HIS A 194 3.20 -24.19 33.80
CA HIS A 194 2.42 -23.13 34.43
C HIS A 194 3.11 -21.78 34.21
N ILE A 195 2.40 -20.85 33.57
CA ILE A 195 2.85 -19.51 33.25
C ILE A 195 1.95 -18.52 33.99
N THR A 196 2.53 -17.68 34.83
CA THR A 196 1.85 -16.59 35.52
C THR A 196 2.39 -15.27 35.00
N GLU A 197 1.51 -14.45 34.47
CA GLU A 197 1.83 -13.10 34.05
C GLU A 197 1.55 -12.12 35.18
N THR A 198 2.52 -11.28 35.50
CA THR A 198 2.39 -10.19 36.47
C THR A 198 2.76 -8.86 35.83
N ALA A 199 2.60 -7.76 36.55
CA ALA A 199 3.03 -6.43 36.08
C ALA A 199 4.53 -6.34 35.74
N THR A 200 5.35 -7.31 36.18
CA THR A 200 6.80 -7.34 35.90
C THR A 200 7.19 -8.31 34.78
N GLY A 201 6.24 -9.05 34.20
CA GLY A 201 6.48 -9.99 33.10
C GLY A 201 5.93 -11.40 33.34
N MET A 202 6.38 -12.36 32.54
CA MET A 202 5.95 -13.76 32.61
C MET A 202 6.85 -14.59 33.54
N THR A 203 6.24 -15.46 34.36
CA THR A 203 6.95 -16.39 35.25
C THR A 203 6.44 -17.83 35.05
N PRO A 204 7.31 -18.80 34.73
CA PRO A 204 8.73 -18.64 34.45
C PRO A 204 8.95 -17.89 33.13
N ALA A 205 10.09 -17.20 33.00
CA ALA A 205 10.47 -16.50 31.77
C ALA A 205 11.00 -17.44 30.68
N THR A 206 11.27 -18.71 31.02
CA THR A 206 11.73 -19.73 30.07
C THR A 206 11.12 -21.08 30.43
N ILE A 207 10.67 -21.82 29.42
CA ILE A 207 10.23 -23.21 29.53
C ILE A 207 10.92 -24.08 28.48
N THR A 208 11.08 -25.37 28.77
CA THR A 208 11.68 -26.34 27.85
C THR A 208 10.86 -27.63 27.85
N ALA A 209 10.54 -28.14 26.67
CA ALA A 209 9.78 -29.38 26.47
C ALA A 209 10.44 -30.30 25.45
N GLN A 210 10.04 -31.57 25.49
CA GLN A 210 10.24 -32.52 24.39
C GLN A 210 9.17 -32.32 23.31
N PRO A 211 9.42 -32.68 22.04
CA PRO A 211 8.40 -32.63 20.99
C PRO A 211 7.20 -33.52 21.34
N GLY A 212 5.98 -33.03 21.16
CA GLY A 212 4.75 -33.75 21.50
C GLY A 212 3.70 -32.83 22.14
N ARG A 213 2.73 -33.43 22.85
CA ARG A 213 1.65 -32.70 23.49
C ARG A 213 2.13 -31.94 24.73
N VAL A 214 1.79 -30.66 24.80
CA VAL A 214 2.03 -29.81 25.96
C VAL A 214 0.71 -29.22 26.44
N ARG A 215 0.52 -29.14 27.76
CA ARG A 215 -0.59 -28.41 28.39
C ARG A 215 -0.03 -27.17 29.07
N LEU A 216 -0.48 -26.00 28.62
CA LEU A 216 -0.07 -24.72 29.19
C LEU A 216 -1.19 -24.21 30.11
N HIS A 217 -0.86 -23.98 31.38
CA HIS A 217 -1.69 -23.29 32.34
C HIS A 217 -1.26 -21.82 32.40
N TYR A 218 -2.18 -20.91 32.16
CA TYR A 218 -1.91 -19.48 32.08
C TYR A 218 -2.73 -18.72 33.11
N THR A 219 -2.05 -17.93 33.95
CA THR A 219 -2.67 -17.09 34.99
C THR A 219 -2.36 -15.62 34.74
N ASN A 220 -3.39 -14.78 34.66
CA ASN A 220 -3.25 -13.35 34.42
C ASN A 220 -3.40 -12.54 35.72
N LEU A 221 -2.31 -11.91 36.18
CA LEU A 221 -2.28 -10.95 37.28
C LEU A 221 -1.73 -9.58 36.82
N ALA A 222 -1.65 -9.35 35.51
CA ALA A 222 -0.98 -8.18 34.93
C ALA A 222 -1.96 -7.12 34.41
N ALA A 223 -3.09 -7.55 33.84
CA ALA A 223 -4.05 -6.65 33.20
C ALA A 223 -5.50 -7.11 33.43
N PRO A 224 -6.51 -6.24 33.24
CA PRO A 224 -7.93 -6.61 33.33
C PRO A 224 -8.29 -7.82 32.48
N ARG A 225 -7.65 -7.95 31.32
CA ARG A 225 -7.66 -9.10 30.42
C ARG A 225 -6.29 -9.20 29.75
N SER A 226 -5.78 -10.40 29.56
CA SER A 226 -4.51 -10.65 28.89
C SER A 226 -4.59 -11.91 28.04
N LEU A 227 -3.72 -12.00 27.03
CA LEU A 227 -3.62 -13.12 26.11
C LEU A 227 -2.26 -13.79 26.29
N LEU A 228 -2.20 -15.10 26.11
CA LEU A 228 -0.96 -15.85 25.99
C LEU A 228 -0.92 -16.47 24.60
N TRP A 229 -0.06 -15.96 23.72
CA TRP A 229 0.17 -16.52 22.39
C TRP A 229 1.53 -17.20 22.33
N VAL A 230 1.59 -18.38 21.72
CA VAL A 230 2.84 -19.09 21.43
C VAL A 230 3.14 -18.98 19.94
N VAL A 231 4.27 -18.38 19.61
CA VAL A 231 4.74 -18.13 18.24
C VAL A 231 6.15 -18.70 18.06
N ARG A 232 6.61 -18.96 16.83
CA ARG A 232 8.02 -19.35 16.63
C ARG A 232 8.93 -18.16 16.94
N ALA A 233 10.12 -18.41 17.48
CA ALA A 233 11.04 -17.35 17.88
C ALA A 233 11.49 -16.46 16.71
N ALA A 234 11.68 -17.04 15.52
CA ALA A 234 11.98 -16.27 14.30
C ALA A 234 10.87 -15.26 13.96
N ASP A 235 9.62 -15.64 14.21
CA ASP A 235 8.46 -14.76 14.06
C ASP A 235 8.38 -13.80 15.25
N ALA A 236 8.72 -14.22 16.47
CA ALA A 236 8.59 -13.44 17.70
C ALA A 236 9.59 -12.29 17.83
N ASP A 237 10.85 -12.50 17.44
CA ASP A 237 11.92 -11.48 17.48
C ASP A 237 11.69 -10.40 16.42
N THR A 238 11.07 -10.75 15.28
CA THR A 238 10.56 -9.75 14.33
C THR A 238 9.32 -9.09 14.90
N VAL A 239 8.33 -9.84 15.33
CA VAL A 239 7.04 -9.34 15.80
C VAL A 239 7.09 -8.31 16.96
N LEU A 240 7.90 -8.55 18.00
CA LEU A 240 7.91 -7.72 19.20
C LEU A 240 8.72 -6.43 19.01
N ASP A 241 9.78 -6.48 18.21
CA ASP A 241 10.66 -5.33 17.96
C ASP A 241 10.26 -4.57 16.68
N HIS A 242 9.84 -5.29 15.62
CA HIS A 242 9.52 -4.81 14.27
C HIS A 242 8.43 -5.68 13.58
N PRO A 243 7.13 -5.48 13.86
CA PRO A 243 6.06 -6.33 13.32
C PRO A 243 6.22 -6.53 11.80
N PRO A 244 6.12 -7.78 11.30
CA PRO A 244 6.26 -8.06 9.88
C PRO A 244 5.33 -7.15 9.07
N PRO A 245 5.79 -6.63 7.93
CA PRO A 245 4.96 -5.78 7.09
C PRO A 245 3.68 -6.52 6.71
N ILE A 246 2.55 -5.85 6.93
CA ILE A 246 1.23 -6.33 6.54
C ILE A 246 0.91 -5.81 5.14
N LEU A 247 0.05 -6.51 4.41
CA LEU A 247 -0.51 -5.99 3.17
C LEU A 247 -1.66 -5.05 3.53
N THR A 248 -1.46 -3.75 3.38
CA THR A 248 -2.47 -2.77 3.80
C THR A 248 -3.55 -2.57 2.73
N GLY A 249 -4.75 -2.17 3.16
CA GLY A 249 -5.83 -1.84 2.23
C GLY A 249 -5.43 -0.78 1.21
N LEU A 250 -4.62 0.19 1.61
CA LEU A 250 -4.06 1.20 0.71
C LEU A 250 -3.16 0.60 -0.39
N GLN A 251 -2.35 -0.41 -0.07
CA GLN A 251 -1.52 -1.11 -1.05
C GLN A 251 -2.37 -1.92 -2.03
N VAL A 252 -3.47 -2.53 -1.57
CA VAL A 252 -4.38 -3.29 -2.42
C VAL A 252 -5.19 -2.37 -3.33
N SER A 253 -5.68 -1.23 -2.84
CA SER A 253 -6.33 -0.21 -3.70
C SER A 253 -5.35 0.50 -4.66
N HIS A 254 -4.07 0.51 -4.26
CA HIS A 254 -2.81 0.54 -5.00
C HIS A 254 -2.64 -0.42 -6.19
N HIS A 255 -3.33 -1.55 -6.27
CA HIS A 255 -2.96 -2.58 -7.24
C HIS A 255 -3.77 -2.49 -8.56
N PRO A 256 -3.15 -2.54 -9.75
CA PRO A 256 -3.88 -2.40 -11.02
C PRO A 256 -4.93 -3.51 -11.20
N VAL A 257 -4.54 -4.76 -10.93
CA VAL A 257 -5.44 -5.93 -11.01
C VAL A 257 -6.61 -5.79 -10.04
N PHE A 258 -6.40 -5.18 -8.87
CA PHE A 258 -7.49 -4.95 -7.92
C PHE A 258 -8.52 -3.98 -8.51
N ARG A 259 -8.05 -2.84 -9.05
CA ARG A 259 -8.96 -1.85 -9.65
C ARG A 259 -9.69 -2.34 -10.88
N GLU A 260 -9.07 -3.25 -11.63
CA GLU A 260 -9.66 -3.85 -12.81
C GLU A 260 -10.74 -4.89 -12.43
N LEU A 261 -10.37 -5.85 -11.58
CA LEU A 261 -11.22 -7.01 -11.28
C LEU A 261 -12.24 -6.77 -10.17
N PHE A 262 -11.95 -5.84 -9.25
CA PHE A 262 -12.72 -5.56 -8.04
C PHE A 262 -13.17 -4.10 -8.01
N SER A 263 -13.57 -3.58 -9.18
CA SER A 263 -14.04 -2.18 -9.30
C SER A 263 -15.30 -1.86 -8.49
N ASP A 264 -16.04 -2.89 -8.07
CA ASP A 264 -17.19 -2.84 -7.16
C ASP A 264 -16.80 -2.78 -5.67
N GLN A 265 -15.51 -2.98 -5.34
CA GLN A 265 -14.99 -2.82 -3.99
C GLN A 265 -14.82 -1.33 -3.67
N VAL A 266 -15.95 -0.70 -3.40
CA VAL A 266 -16.08 0.70 -3.02
C VAL A 266 -16.62 0.81 -1.60
N LEU A 267 -16.39 1.92 -0.92
CA LEU A 267 -17.03 2.21 0.37
C LEU A 267 -18.52 2.50 0.16
N SER A 268 -19.35 2.21 1.16
CA SER A 268 -20.75 2.65 1.14
C SER A 268 -20.85 4.18 1.14
N ASP A 269 -21.95 4.73 0.62
CA ASP A 269 -22.19 6.18 0.51
C ASP A 269 -22.04 6.96 1.84
N ARG A 270 -22.15 6.27 2.97
CA ARG A 270 -22.10 6.86 4.32
C ARG A 270 -20.76 6.70 5.01
N GLU A 271 -19.93 5.77 4.54
CA GLU A 271 -18.68 5.41 5.17
C GLU A 271 -17.49 6.14 4.55
N ARG A 272 -16.45 6.32 5.36
CA ARG A 272 -15.23 6.99 4.95
C ARG A 272 -14.07 6.51 5.81
N LEU A 273 -13.02 6.00 5.18
CA LEU A 273 -11.85 5.53 5.92
C LEU A 273 -10.79 6.61 5.98
N LEU A 274 -10.18 6.78 7.16
CA LEU A 274 -9.02 7.65 7.29
C LEU A 274 -7.81 7.03 6.60
N ILE A 275 -6.95 7.88 6.07
CA ILE A 275 -5.64 7.52 5.55
C ILE A 275 -4.66 8.46 6.22
N SER A 276 -3.79 7.96 7.10
CA SER A 276 -2.81 8.76 7.82
C SER A 276 -1.90 9.55 6.88
N SER A 277 -1.54 8.94 5.75
CA SER A 277 -0.63 9.54 4.78
C SER A 277 -0.81 8.95 3.38
N VAL A 278 -0.97 9.83 2.39
CA VAL A 278 -0.87 9.50 0.98
C VAL A 278 -0.18 10.64 0.24
N THR A 279 0.62 10.33 -0.78
CA THR A 279 1.24 11.33 -1.65
C THR A 279 0.30 11.61 -2.81
N THR A 280 -0.14 12.86 -2.96
CA THR A 280 -1.02 13.30 -4.05
C THR A 280 -0.26 14.17 -5.04
N LEU A 281 -0.39 13.86 -6.32
CA LEU A 281 0.13 14.62 -7.46
C LEU A 281 -1.03 15.28 -8.20
N PHE A 282 -0.88 16.57 -8.49
CA PHE A 282 -1.69 17.29 -9.45
C PHE A 282 -0.83 17.77 -10.61
N THR A 283 -1.33 17.61 -11.83
CA THR A 283 -0.71 18.12 -13.06
C THR A 283 -1.69 19.02 -13.81
N ASP A 284 -1.17 19.91 -14.65
CA ASP A 284 -1.96 20.80 -15.52
C ASP A 284 -1.12 21.13 -16.76
N ILE A 285 -1.71 21.22 -17.95
CA ILE A 285 -0.97 21.69 -19.13
C ILE A 285 -0.91 23.22 -19.10
N THR A 286 0.28 23.77 -19.30
CA THR A 286 0.44 25.22 -19.41
C THR A 286 -0.28 25.76 -20.64
N GLY A 287 -1.24 26.65 -20.43
CA GLY A 287 -1.84 27.43 -21.51
C GLY A 287 -2.70 26.60 -22.45
N SER A 288 -3.31 25.51 -21.96
CA SER A 288 -4.17 24.63 -22.75
C SER A 288 -5.29 25.39 -23.47
N THR A 289 -5.95 26.37 -22.84
CA THR A 289 -6.96 27.21 -23.50
C THR A 289 -6.43 27.89 -24.76
N ARG A 290 -5.22 28.47 -24.69
CA ARG A 290 -4.57 29.11 -25.85
C ARG A 290 -4.20 28.06 -26.92
N MET A 291 -3.83 26.86 -26.51
CA MET A 291 -3.57 25.75 -27.44
C MET A 291 -4.84 25.35 -28.22
N TYR A 292 -6.00 25.31 -27.56
CA TYR A 292 -7.30 25.09 -28.22
C TYR A 292 -7.62 26.20 -29.22
N GLU A 293 -7.43 27.47 -28.84
CA GLU A 293 -7.68 28.62 -29.73
C GLU A 293 -6.79 28.63 -30.98
N LEU A 294 -5.52 28.24 -30.84
CA LEU A 294 -4.54 28.29 -31.94
C LEU A 294 -4.62 27.09 -32.88
N LEU A 295 -4.80 25.89 -32.33
CA LEU A 295 -4.72 24.64 -33.10
C LEU A 295 -6.10 24.08 -33.50
N GLY A 296 -7.16 24.59 -32.87
CA GLY A 296 -8.52 24.05 -33.00
C GLY A 296 -8.74 22.78 -32.18
N ASP A 297 -10.01 22.49 -31.88
CA ASP A 297 -10.42 21.48 -30.90
C ASP A 297 -9.89 20.08 -31.20
N ALA A 298 -9.96 19.63 -32.46
CA ALA A 298 -9.56 18.27 -32.82
C ALA A 298 -8.05 18.02 -32.64
N VAL A 299 -7.21 18.99 -33.01
CA VAL A 299 -5.75 18.86 -32.89
C VAL A 299 -5.36 18.98 -31.42
N ALA A 300 -5.89 19.98 -30.70
CA ALA A 300 -5.63 20.17 -29.28
C ALA A 300 -6.08 18.95 -28.45
N TYR A 301 -7.23 18.35 -28.78
CA TYR A 301 -7.71 17.15 -28.10
C TYR A 301 -6.78 15.94 -28.29
N ASN A 302 -6.25 15.73 -29.51
CA ASN A 302 -5.26 14.66 -29.73
C ASN A 302 -4.01 14.87 -28.87
N ILE A 303 -3.54 16.12 -28.73
CA ILE A 303 -2.40 16.45 -27.87
C ILE A 303 -2.71 16.13 -26.40
N VAL A 304 -3.89 16.51 -25.92
CA VAL A 304 -4.33 16.22 -24.55
C VAL A 304 -4.46 14.71 -24.32
N ARG A 305 -4.99 13.95 -25.28
CA ARG A 305 -5.08 12.49 -25.19
C ARG A 305 -3.69 11.85 -25.12
N ASP A 306 -2.77 12.23 -26.01
CA ASP A 306 -1.41 11.67 -26.02
C ASP A 306 -0.66 12.02 -24.72
N HIS A 307 -0.88 13.22 -24.18
CA HIS A 307 -0.41 13.61 -22.84
C HIS A 307 -0.95 12.69 -21.74
N PHE A 308 -2.25 12.41 -21.72
CA PHE A 308 -2.84 11.50 -20.74
C PHE A 308 -2.24 10.10 -20.86
N ASP A 309 -2.08 9.58 -22.08
CA ASP A 309 -1.49 8.26 -22.29
C ASP A 309 -0.07 8.17 -21.72
N ILE A 310 0.74 9.23 -21.87
CA ILE A 310 2.10 9.30 -21.30
C ILE A 310 2.04 9.32 -19.77
N LEU A 311 1.22 10.21 -19.19
CA LEU A 311 1.14 10.35 -17.74
C LEU A 311 0.58 9.10 -17.07
N PHE A 312 -0.49 8.52 -17.62
CA PHE A 312 -1.16 7.37 -17.02
C PHE A 312 -0.21 6.18 -16.93
N ARG A 313 0.51 5.87 -18.03
CA ARG A 313 1.50 4.78 -18.03
C ARG A 313 2.60 5.01 -16.98
N ALA A 314 3.24 6.18 -16.99
CA ALA A 314 4.32 6.48 -16.05
C ALA A 314 3.87 6.44 -14.57
N ILE A 315 2.66 6.94 -14.30
CA ILE A 315 2.05 6.89 -12.95
C ILE A 315 1.83 5.44 -12.53
N GLU A 316 1.23 4.62 -13.40
CA GLU A 316 0.90 3.23 -13.10
C GLU A 316 2.13 2.33 -12.97
N ASP A 317 3.13 2.50 -13.84
CA ASP A 317 4.40 1.76 -13.84
C ASP A 317 5.23 2.05 -12.58
N CYS A 318 5.05 3.22 -11.98
CA CYS A 318 5.68 3.60 -10.72
C CYS A 318 4.82 3.26 -9.48
N GLY A 319 3.73 2.50 -9.64
CA GLY A 319 2.86 2.06 -8.55
C GLY A 319 1.87 3.11 -8.06
N GLY A 320 1.75 4.24 -8.75
CA GLY A 320 0.74 5.25 -8.52
C GLY A 320 -0.60 4.91 -9.15
N ARG A 321 -1.60 5.73 -8.86
CA ARG A 321 -2.94 5.60 -9.45
C ARG A 321 -3.50 6.93 -9.87
N VAL A 322 -3.98 6.97 -11.10
CA VAL A 322 -4.84 8.05 -11.58
C VAL A 322 -6.18 7.93 -10.88
N LEU A 323 -6.62 9.02 -10.26
CA LEU A 323 -7.90 9.09 -9.57
C LEU A 323 -8.96 9.64 -10.51
N LYS A 324 -8.65 10.80 -11.12
CA LYS A 324 -9.53 11.49 -12.06
C LYS A 324 -8.77 12.51 -12.88
N THR A 325 -9.40 12.92 -13.98
CA THR A 325 -8.99 14.07 -14.78
C THR A 325 -9.94 15.24 -14.58
N ILE A 326 -9.44 16.46 -14.73
CA ILE A 326 -10.21 17.70 -14.61
C ILE A 326 -9.82 18.61 -15.77
N GLY A 327 -10.56 18.52 -16.89
CA GLY A 327 -10.10 19.10 -18.14
C GLY A 327 -8.85 18.37 -18.65
N ASP A 328 -7.74 19.07 -18.77
CA ASP A 328 -6.39 18.57 -19.13
C ASP A 328 -5.51 18.23 -17.91
N ALA A 329 -6.00 18.51 -16.70
CA ALA A 329 -5.32 18.20 -15.45
C ALA A 329 -5.48 16.72 -15.04
N VAL A 330 -4.44 16.16 -14.42
CA VAL A 330 -4.45 14.82 -13.81
C VAL A 330 -4.32 14.95 -12.31
N MET A 331 -5.17 14.21 -11.59
CA MET A 331 -5.02 13.96 -10.16
C MET A 331 -4.64 12.50 -9.94
N ALA A 332 -3.54 12.25 -9.24
CA ALA A 332 -3.03 10.92 -8.95
C ALA A 332 -2.57 10.77 -7.50
N SER A 333 -2.57 9.54 -6.99
CA SER A 333 -2.06 9.18 -5.67
C SER A 333 -0.96 8.14 -5.74
N PHE A 334 -0.08 8.17 -4.74
CA PHE A 334 1.04 7.25 -4.56
C PHE A 334 1.15 6.86 -3.09
N LEU A 335 1.68 5.66 -2.83
CA LEU A 335 1.90 5.16 -1.47
C LEU A 335 2.99 5.97 -0.75
N ASN A 336 3.94 6.54 -1.51
CA ASN A 336 5.04 7.33 -0.97
C ASN A 336 5.57 8.37 -1.97
N ASN A 337 6.46 9.24 -1.47
CA ASN A 337 7.06 10.32 -2.23
C ASN A 337 8.01 9.84 -3.34
N GLU A 338 8.71 8.73 -3.13
CA GLU A 338 9.64 8.15 -4.10
C GLU A 338 8.92 7.73 -5.38
N GLN A 339 7.84 6.96 -5.25
CA GLN A 339 7.02 6.52 -6.38
C GLN A 339 6.50 7.70 -7.20
N ALA A 340 5.99 8.73 -6.53
CA ALA A 340 5.54 9.95 -7.19
C ALA A 340 6.65 10.61 -8.01
N MET A 341 7.85 10.71 -7.45
CA MET A 341 8.98 11.33 -8.14
C MET A 341 9.53 10.52 -9.29
N ARG A 342 9.56 9.18 -9.18
CA ARG A 342 9.94 8.31 -10.28
C ARG A 342 8.96 8.45 -11.45
N ALA A 343 7.66 8.52 -11.17
CA ALA A 343 6.64 8.77 -12.19
C ALA A 343 6.84 10.13 -12.86
N ILE A 344 7.08 11.18 -12.07
CA ILE A 344 7.35 12.54 -12.57
C ILE A 344 8.58 12.56 -13.48
N ALA A 345 9.68 11.94 -13.07
CA ALA A 345 10.90 11.85 -13.88
C ALA A 345 10.64 11.17 -15.24
N ASP A 346 9.90 10.06 -15.20
CA ASP A 346 9.59 9.25 -16.38
C ASP A 346 8.68 10.00 -17.36
N PHE A 347 7.51 10.47 -16.94
CA PHE A 347 6.62 11.18 -17.88
C PHE A 347 7.22 12.50 -18.38
N LEU A 348 8.06 13.19 -17.61
CA LEU A 348 8.71 14.42 -18.09
C LEU A 348 9.70 14.11 -19.23
N THR A 349 10.44 13.02 -19.12
CA THR A 349 11.35 12.54 -20.17
C THR A 349 10.57 12.15 -21.43
N GLN A 350 9.43 11.46 -21.25
CA GLN A 350 8.55 11.09 -22.36
C GLN A 350 7.88 12.31 -23.02
N ILE A 351 7.47 13.32 -22.23
CA ILE A 351 6.93 14.59 -22.76
C ILE A 351 7.99 15.39 -23.51
N GLU A 352 9.24 15.41 -23.04
CA GLU A 352 10.35 16.04 -23.77
C GLU A 352 10.57 15.37 -25.13
N ALA A 353 10.59 14.04 -25.17
CA ALA A 353 10.69 13.27 -26.42
C ALA A 353 9.48 13.52 -27.34
N TYR A 354 8.27 13.56 -26.79
CA TYR A 354 7.04 13.85 -27.52
C TYR A 354 7.07 15.25 -28.15
N ASN A 355 7.53 16.26 -27.41
CA ASN A 355 7.70 17.62 -27.91
C ASN A 355 8.76 17.70 -29.02
N ALA A 356 9.88 16.99 -28.89
CA ALA A 356 10.95 16.99 -29.89
C ALA A 356 10.52 16.36 -31.22
N GLN A 357 9.61 15.38 -31.20
CA GLN A 357 9.07 14.74 -32.39
C GLN A 357 8.03 15.61 -33.11
N ARG A 358 7.48 16.62 -32.43
CA ARG A 358 6.45 17.50 -32.96
C ARG A 358 7.07 18.72 -33.62
N ASN A 359 6.84 18.85 -34.92
CA ASN A 359 7.18 20.05 -35.70
C ASN A 359 6.12 21.16 -35.57
N ILE A 360 5.58 21.38 -34.36
CA ILE A 360 4.68 22.50 -34.07
C ILE A 360 5.27 23.40 -32.98
N PRO A 361 5.15 24.74 -33.09
CA PRO A 361 5.75 25.67 -32.13
C PRO A 361 5.22 25.50 -30.70
N GLU A 362 3.96 25.12 -30.56
CA GLU A 362 3.32 24.87 -29.28
C GLU A 362 3.86 23.56 -28.69
N GLN A 363 4.72 23.65 -27.68
CA GLN A 363 5.18 22.50 -26.90
C GLN A 363 4.28 22.27 -25.69
N VAL A 364 4.12 21.01 -25.28
CA VAL A 364 3.42 20.63 -24.05
C VAL A 364 4.34 20.88 -22.87
N TRP A 365 3.92 21.77 -21.98
CA TRP A 365 4.59 22.00 -20.71
C TRP A 365 3.63 21.74 -19.57
N LEU A 366 4.14 21.22 -18.46
CA LEU A 366 3.33 20.87 -17.31
C LEU A 366 3.62 21.79 -16.12
N LYS A 367 2.60 22.00 -15.30
CA LYS A 367 2.72 22.53 -13.94
C LYS A 367 2.42 21.40 -12.98
N LEU A 368 3.35 21.09 -12.08
CA LEU A 368 3.20 19.97 -11.16
C LEU A 368 3.08 20.45 -9.72
N GLY A 369 2.24 19.79 -8.93
CA GLY A 369 2.14 19.99 -7.50
C GLY A 369 2.09 18.68 -6.75
N VAL A 370 2.96 18.52 -5.75
CA VAL A 370 3.02 17.31 -4.90
C VAL A 370 2.85 17.69 -3.43
N HIS A 371 2.01 16.94 -2.74
CA HIS A 371 1.87 17.03 -1.29
C HIS A 371 1.63 15.65 -0.69
N ARG A 372 2.19 15.41 0.50
CA ARG A 372 1.95 14.22 1.29
C ARG A 372 1.29 14.63 2.60
N GLY A 373 0.18 13.97 2.93
CA GLY A 373 -0.58 14.25 4.14
C GLY A 373 -1.79 13.33 4.31
N PRO A 374 -2.53 13.50 5.41
CA PRO A 374 -3.70 12.68 5.69
C PRO A 374 -4.84 12.96 4.71
N ALA A 375 -5.60 11.93 4.39
CA ALA A 375 -6.76 12.02 3.51
C ALA A 375 -7.90 11.12 4.02
N ILE A 376 -9.04 11.23 3.35
CA ILE A 376 -10.19 10.38 3.57
C ILE A 376 -10.43 9.62 2.26
N LEU A 377 -10.51 8.30 2.33
CA LEU A 377 -10.98 7.47 1.23
C LEU A 377 -12.50 7.54 1.17
N VAL A 378 -13.04 7.77 -0.02
CA VAL A 378 -14.47 7.85 -0.29
C VAL A 378 -14.81 7.16 -1.60
N THR A 379 -16.10 6.94 -1.85
CA THR A 379 -16.62 6.50 -3.15
C THR A 379 -17.19 7.70 -3.90
N LEU A 380 -16.72 7.92 -5.13
CA LEU A 380 -17.27 8.93 -6.05
C LEU A 380 -17.36 8.34 -7.46
N ASN A 381 -18.54 8.44 -8.08
CA ASN A 381 -18.83 7.83 -9.39
C ASN A 381 -18.47 6.33 -9.43
N ASP A 382 -18.90 5.60 -8.40
CA ASP A 382 -18.66 4.14 -8.25
C ASP A 382 -17.18 3.76 -8.27
N ARG A 383 -16.29 4.66 -7.80
CA ARG A 383 -14.85 4.44 -7.70
C ARG A 383 -14.27 5.02 -6.42
N LEU A 384 -13.18 4.41 -5.95
CA LEU A 384 -12.39 4.94 -4.84
C LEU A 384 -11.73 6.28 -5.21
N ASP A 385 -11.93 7.28 -4.37
CA ASP A 385 -11.42 8.65 -4.52
C ASP A 385 -10.93 9.19 -3.17
N TYR A 386 -10.22 10.31 -3.19
CA TYR A 386 -9.63 10.93 -2.02
C TYR A 386 -10.23 12.31 -1.77
N PHE A 387 -10.56 12.56 -0.51
CA PHE A 387 -11.08 13.83 -0.04
C PHE A 387 -10.30 14.35 1.18
N GLY A 388 -10.30 15.67 1.40
CA GLY A 388 -9.71 16.28 2.58
C GLY A 388 -8.91 17.56 2.30
N SER A 389 -8.46 18.21 3.37
CA SER A 389 -7.68 19.45 3.29
C SER A 389 -6.33 19.26 2.61
N SER A 390 -5.67 18.11 2.79
CA SER A 390 -4.39 17.79 2.12
C SER A 390 -4.54 17.65 0.60
N VAL A 391 -5.63 17.05 0.12
CA VAL A 391 -5.93 16.98 -1.32
C VAL A 391 -6.09 18.40 -1.89
N ASN A 392 -6.85 19.25 -1.19
CA ASN A 392 -7.01 20.65 -1.58
C ASN A 392 -5.68 21.41 -1.55
N LYS A 393 -4.83 21.18 -0.53
CA LYS A 393 -3.48 21.76 -0.42
C LYS A 393 -2.61 21.37 -1.61
N ALA A 394 -2.61 20.10 -2.02
CA ALA A 394 -1.88 19.61 -3.19
C ALA A 394 -2.29 20.37 -4.47
N ALA A 395 -3.60 20.52 -4.71
CA ALA A 395 -4.11 21.29 -5.85
C ALA A 395 -3.70 22.77 -5.80
N ARG A 396 -3.67 23.39 -4.61
CA ARG A 396 -3.22 24.80 -4.47
C ARG A 396 -1.73 24.96 -4.64
N ILE A 397 -0.95 23.95 -4.24
CA ILE A 397 0.50 23.90 -4.48
C ILE A 397 0.77 23.82 -5.98
N GLN A 398 0.08 22.95 -6.72
CA GLN A 398 0.17 22.89 -8.18
C GLN A 398 -0.12 24.25 -8.82
N GLY A 399 -1.15 24.96 -8.34
CA GLY A 399 -1.50 26.29 -8.85
C GLY A 399 -0.43 27.38 -8.65
N LEU A 400 0.58 27.15 -7.80
CA LEU A 400 1.73 28.05 -7.63
C LEU A 400 2.87 27.77 -8.62
N ALA A 401 2.89 26.59 -9.24
CA ALA A 401 3.90 26.22 -10.21
C ALA A 401 3.73 27.04 -11.50
N ARG A 402 4.85 27.52 -12.05
CA ARG A 402 4.90 28.04 -13.41
C ARG A 402 5.08 26.88 -14.40
N SER A 403 5.03 27.22 -15.68
CA SER A 403 5.30 26.26 -16.75
C SER A 403 6.66 25.59 -16.56
N GLY A 404 6.69 24.25 -16.54
CA GLY A 404 7.91 23.47 -16.34
C GLY A 404 8.42 23.50 -14.89
N GLU A 405 7.57 23.76 -13.91
CA GLU A 405 7.95 23.71 -12.50
C GLU A 405 7.20 22.62 -11.74
N LEU A 406 7.89 22.08 -10.74
CA LEU A 406 7.32 21.27 -9.66
C LEU A 406 7.25 22.13 -8.40
N ALA A 407 6.04 22.29 -7.89
CA ALA A 407 5.81 22.83 -6.55
C ALA A 407 5.58 21.67 -5.56
N CYS A 408 6.17 21.74 -4.37
CA CYS A 408 5.88 20.79 -3.31
C CYS A 408 5.84 21.44 -1.93
N SER A 409 5.19 20.76 -0.99
CA SER A 409 5.16 21.20 0.40
C SER A 409 6.47 20.89 1.13
N ALA A 410 6.73 21.54 2.26
CA ALA A 410 7.93 21.27 3.05
C ALA A 410 8.07 19.81 3.51
N GLU A 411 6.96 19.15 3.84
CA GLU A 411 6.93 17.75 4.24
C GLU A 411 7.43 16.82 3.13
N VAL A 412 7.13 17.17 1.88
CA VAL A 412 7.61 16.43 0.70
C VAL A 412 9.07 16.76 0.43
N TYR A 413 9.45 18.03 0.47
CA TYR A 413 10.83 18.46 0.21
C TYR A 413 11.85 17.93 1.26
N ALA A 414 11.42 17.77 2.51
CA ALA A 414 12.28 17.27 3.59
C ALA A 414 12.64 15.78 3.42
N ASP A 415 11.78 15.00 2.77
CA ASP A 415 11.98 13.58 2.51
C ASP A 415 13.27 13.35 1.71
N ALA A 416 14.19 12.55 2.27
CA ALA A 416 15.50 12.32 1.68
C ALA A 416 15.39 11.56 0.36
N THR A 417 14.47 10.60 0.27
CA THR A 417 14.26 9.82 -0.95
C THR A 417 13.69 10.69 -2.06
N PHE A 418 12.78 11.60 -1.71
CA PHE A 418 12.27 12.60 -2.65
C PHE A 418 13.39 13.47 -3.23
N ARG A 419 14.33 13.93 -2.39
CA ARG A 419 15.49 14.72 -2.84
C ARG A 419 16.46 13.93 -3.71
N GLN A 420 16.73 12.67 -3.36
CA GLN A 420 17.58 11.80 -4.18
C GLN A 420 16.99 11.59 -5.58
N VAL A 421 15.67 11.36 -5.68
CA VAL A 421 15.04 11.24 -7.00
C VAL A 421 15.04 12.58 -7.74
N LEU A 422 14.87 13.71 -7.06
CA LEU A 422 15.05 15.03 -7.69
C LEU A 422 16.43 15.18 -8.33
N ASP A 423 17.50 14.69 -7.70
CA ASP A 423 18.85 14.74 -8.24
C ASP A 423 19.04 13.87 -9.49
N THR A 424 18.17 12.87 -9.70
CA THR A 424 18.17 12.04 -10.93
C THR A 424 17.49 12.73 -12.12
N VAL A 425 16.70 13.78 -11.85
CA VAL A 425 16.05 14.60 -12.87
C VAL A 425 16.89 15.86 -13.07
N ARG A 426 16.90 16.41 -14.29
CA ARG A 426 17.53 17.73 -14.50
C ARG A 426 16.71 18.80 -13.80
N ILE A 427 17.14 19.17 -12.59
CA ILE A 427 16.54 20.24 -11.81
C ILE A 427 17.36 21.53 -11.93
N GLY A 428 16.66 22.65 -12.03
CA GLY A 428 17.23 23.98 -11.89
C GLY A 428 17.11 24.49 -10.47
N ASP A 429 17.11 25.81 -10.32
CA ASP A 429 17.00 26.45 -9.01
C ASP A 429 15.71 26.05 -8.28
N THR A 430 15.84 25.84 -6.98
CA THR A 430 14.71 25.64 -6.08
C THR A 430 14.47 26.90 -5.26
N LEU A 431 13.28 27.49 -5.44
CA LEU A 431 12.83 28.64 -4.67
C LEU A 431 12.00 28.18 -3.46
N ARG A 432 12.46 28.54 -2.26
CA ARG A 432 11.66 28.45 -1.03
C ARG A 432 10.82 29.72 -0.86
N GLN A 433 9.52 29.58 -0.64
CA GLN A 433 8.62 30.70 -0.38
C GLN A 433 7.62 30.38 0.74
N GLU A 434 7.27 31.40 1.53
CA GLU A 434 6.14 31.35 2.45
C GLU A 434 4.91 31.93 1.76
N VAL A 435 3.83 31.17 1.70
CA VAL A 435 2.61 31.57 1.00
C VAL A 435 1.39 31.28 1.85
N ASN A 436 0.41 32.18 1.78
CA ASN A 436 -0.93 31.89 2.26
C ASN A 436 -1.71 31.21 1.14
N LEU A 437 -2.09 29.95 1.35
CA LEU A 437 -2.88 29.20 0.38
C LEU A 437 -4.36 29.50 0.61
N LYS A 438 -5.05 30.00 -0.41
CA LYS A 438 -6.46 30.38 -0.32
C LYS A 438 -7.31 29.25 0.30
N GLY A 439 -7.99 29.56 1.40
CA GLY A 439 -8.88 28.63 2.10
C GLY A 439 -8.18 27.67 3.06
N LEU A 440 -6.86 27.82 3.28
CA LEU A 440 -6.10 27.08 4.28
C LEU A 440 -5.60 28.03 5.37
N GLN A 441 -5.56 27.55 6.60
CA GLN A 441 -5.13 28.32 7.76
C GLN A 441 -3.61 28.41 7.83
N GLY A 442 -3.10 29.61 8.12
CA GLY A 442 -1.68 29.86 8.34
C GLY A 442 -0.86 30.12 7.07
N ASN A 443 0.45 30.27 7.28
CA ASN A 443 1.43 30.34 6.20
C ASN A 443 2.00 28.94 5.95
N HIS A 444 2.30 28.67 4.69
CA HIS A 444 2.86 27.40 4.27
C HIS A 444 4.17 27.62 3.53
N THR A 445 5.20 26.88 3.95
CA THR A 445 6.46 26.79 3.24
C THR A 445 6.29 25.90 2.01
N ILE A 446 6.47 26.48 0.82
CA ILE A 446 6.41 25.79 -0.46
C ILE A 446 7.76 25.90 -1.17
N TYR A 447 8.18 24.80 -1.78
CA TYR A 447 9.37 24.72 -2.62
C TYR A 447 8.93 24.62 -4.07
N ARG A 448 9.52 25.45 -4.94
CA ARG A 448 9.29 25.42 -6.37
C ARG A 448 10.60 25.17 -7.08
N THR A 449 10.67 24.05 -7.78
CA THR A 449 11.85 23.60 -8.49
C THR A 449 11.58 23.65 -9.97
N ARG A 450 12.46 24.29 -10.73
CA ARG A 450 12.40 24.26 -12.19
C ARG A 450 12.79 22.87 -12.67
N LEU A 451 11.93 22.23 -13.47
CA LEU A 451 12.18 20.93 -14.06
C LEU A 451 12.61 21.14 -15.51
N LEU A 452 13.79 20.63 -15.87
CA LEU A 452 14.38 20.69 -17.21
C LEU A 452 14.68 22.14 -17.67
N SER A 453 15.96 22.43 -17.93
CA SER A 453 16.30 23.44 -18.93
C SER A 453 16.19 22.76 -20.29
N PRO A 454 15.64 23.42 -21.34
CA PRO A 454 15.82 22.91 -22.70
C PRO A 454 17.33 22.73 -22.96
N PRO A 455 17.77 21.72 -23.73
CA PRO A 455 19.10 21.77 -24.30
C PRO A 455 19.19 23.06 -25.12
N ASP A 456 19.96 23.99 -24.56
CA ASP A 456 20.12 25.41 -24.91
C ASP A 456 18.89 26.31 -24.71
N GLU A 457 19.13 27.38 -23.92
CA GLU A 457 18.35 28.61 -24.00
C GLU A 457 18.29 29.08 -25.45
N ILE A 458 17.19 28.81 -26.16
CA ILE A 458 16.72 29.80 -27.11
C ILE A 458 16.21 30.94 -26.25
N ALA A 459 17.13 31.87 -25.96
CA ALA A 459 16.78 33.21 -25.54
C ALA A 459 15.58 33.65 -26.40
N LEU A 460 14.43 33.89 -25.76
CA LEU A 460 13.39 34.75 -26.31
C LEU A 460 13.96 36.18 -26.33
N GLY A 461 15.00 36.38 -27.12
CA GLY A 461 15.38 37.67 -27.64
C GLY A 461 14.32 38.04 -28.67
N ALA A 462 13.77 39.24 -28.56
CA ALA A 462 13.00 39.86 -29.62
C ALA A 462 13.78 39.75 -30.95
N GLY A 463 13.36 38.86 -31.85
CA GLY A 463 14.15 38.56 -33.04
C GLY A 463 13.46 37.58 -33.98
N THR A 464 12.77 38.16 -34.97
CA THR A 464 12.38 37.64 -36.30
C THR A 464 12.10 36.14 -36.50
N SER A 465 10.94 35.87 -37.11
CA SER A 465 10.38 34.51 -37.27
C SER A 465 11.29 33.59 -38.12
N PRO A 466 11.17 32.25 -37.98
CA PRO A 466 11.91 31.28 -38.79
C PRO A 466 11.77 31.50 -40.31
N ILE A 467 10.60 32.00 -40.75
CA ILE A 467 10.35 32.38 -42.15
C ILE A 467 11.24 33.57 -42.57
N GLN A 468 11.43 34.57 -41.70
CA GLN A 468 12.30 35.70 -41.99
C GLN A 468 13.79 35.29 -42.07
N ARG A 469 14.22 34.30 -41.28
CA ARG A 469 15.58 33.73 -41.38
C ARG A 469 15.79 32.94 -42.68
N PHE A 470 14.78 32.18 -43.10
CA PHE A 470 14.84 31.42 -44.36
C PHE A 470 14.84 32.35 -45.58
N LEU A 471 13.98 33.37 -45.61
CA LEU A 471 13.95 34.37 -46.68
C LEU A 471 15.25 35.18 -46.78
N ALA A 472 15.85 35.54 -45.63
CA ALA A 472 17.15 36.20 -45.59
C ALA A 472 18.29 35.29 -46.10
N SER A 473 18.25 33.98 -45.82
CA SER A 473 19.25 33.01 -46.31
C SER A 473 19.19 32.80 -47.83
N LEU A 474 18.07 33.12 -48.45
CA LEU A 474 17.86 33.07 -49.90
C LEU A 474 18.13 34.41 -50.60
N GLY A 475 18.60 35.43 -49.87
CA GLY A 475 18.83 36.78 -50.40
C GLY A 475 17.56 37.55 -50.78
N LEU A 476 16.39 37.05 -50.37
CA LEU A 476 15.08 37.64 -50.67
C LEU A 476 14.59 38.41 -49.43
N GLY A 477 15.25 39.52 -49.12
CA GLY A 477 14.75 40.49 -48.16
C GLY A 477 13.59 41.29 -48.74
N ALA A 478 12.49 41.42 -47.98
CA ALA A 478 11.37 42.29 -48.32
C ALA A 478 11.84 43.74 -48.52
N ARG A 479 11.36 44.38 -49.59
CA ARG A 479 11.30 45.85 -49.68
C ARG A 479 10.11 46.36 -48.88
#